data_AF-A0A7V2TRN8-F1
#
_entry.id   AF-A0A7V2TRN8-F1
#
_cell.length_a   1.000
_cell.length_b   1.000
_cell.length_c   1.000
_cell.angle_alpha   90.00
_cell.angle_beta   90.00
_cell.angle_gamma   90.00
#
_symmetry.space_group_name_H-M   'P 1'
#
loop_
_entity.id
_entity.type
_entity.pdbx_description
1 polymer ?
#
loop_
_entity_poly.entity_id
_entity_poly.type
_entity_poly.pdbx_seq_one_letter_code
_entity_poly.pdbx_strand_id
1 'polypeptide(L)'
;MAGERKHTLHRFEIDGRRFVIDPETCFCLECDAVSWAVFEYYPDKSFEEIRPLLGGQFPPREIEEVISEIEWLRAGGSLWPKITPELLAKRYESTPTELSEIVVFPY
;
A
#
# COMPACT_ATOMS: atom_id res chain seq x y z
N MET A 1 -6.62 -24.47 -6.40
CA MET A 1 -7.39 -23.25 -6.09
C MET A 1 -6.47 -22.33 -5.31
N ALA A 2 -5.72 -21.45 -5.99
CA ALA A 2 -4.91 -20.46 -5.30
C ALA A 2 -5.89 -19.48 -4.64
N GLY A 3 -5.90 -19.41 -3.31
CA GLY A 3 -6.73 -18.46 -2.59
C GLY A 3 -6.35 -17.05 -3.03
N GLU A 4 -7.35 -16.27 -3.43
CA GLU A 4 -7.21 -14.84 -3.72
C GLU A 4 -6.62 -14.18 -2.45
N ARG A 5 -5.32 -13.88 -2.46
CA ARG A 5 -4.73 -13.08 -1.38
C ARG A 5 -5.36 -11.70 -1.49
N LYS A 6 -6.26 -11.38 -0.56
CA LYS A 6 -6.77 -10.02 -0.41
C LYS A 6 -5.56 -9.13 -0.12
N HIS A 7 -5.24 -8.25 -1.06
CA HIS A 7 -4.07 -7.39 -0.98
C HIS A 7 -4.36 -6.25 0.00
N THR A 8 -4.11 -6.49 1.29
CA THR A 8 -4.46 -5.56 2.36
C THR A 8 -3.24 -4.75 2.78
N LEU A 9 -3.37 -3.43 2.75
CA LEU A 9 -2.38 -2.54 3.33
C LEU A 9 -2.38 -2.70 4.85
N HIS A 10 -1.20 -2.67 5.47
CA HIS A 10 -1.10 -2.62 6.91
C HIS A 10 -1.07 -1.16 7.37
N ARG A 11 -1.87 -0.84 8.38
CA ARG A 11 -1.96 0.51 8.94
C ARG A 11 -1.60 0.47 10.42
N PHE A 12 -0.80 1.42 10.87
CA PHE A 12 -0.34 1.49 12.25
C PHE A 12 -0.11 2.94 12.69
N GLU A 13 -0.06 3.15 14.01
CA GLU A 13 0.23 4.45 14.62
C GLU A 13 1.47 4.37 15.51
N ILE A 14 2.33 5.38 15.45
CA ILE A 14 3.52 5.55 16.32
C ILE A 14 3.59 7.00 16.73
N ASP A 15 3.70 7.26 18.04
CA ASP A 15 3.83 8.61 18.62
C ASP A 15 2.74 9.59 18.12
N GLY A 16 1.52 9.10 17.93
CA GLY A 16 0.38 9.90 17.43
C GLY A 16 0.38 10.18 15.92
N ARG A 17 1.35 9.63 15.19
CA ARG A 17 1.44 9.72 13.73
C ARG A 17 0.91 8.44 13.09
N ARG A 18 0.34 8.57 11.91
CA ARG A 18 -0.36 7.48 11.20
C ARG A 18 0.44 7.05 10.00
N PHE A 19 0.60 5.74 9.82
CA PHE A 19 1.39 5.17 8.75
C PHE A 19 0.66 4.04 8.06
N VAL A 20 0.81 4.00 6.74
CA VAL A 20 0.32 2.92 5.91
C VAL A 20 1.51 2.30 5.19
N ILE A 21 1.61 0.97 5.26
CA ILE A 21 2.62 0.20 4.54
C ILE A 21 1.95 -0.86 3.68
N ASP A 22 2.41 -0.93 2.43
CA ASP A 22 2.12 -2.05 1.55
C ASP A 22 3.15 -3.15 1.82
N PRO A 23 2.74 -4.32 2.35
CA PRO A 23 3.68 -5.40 2.68
C PRO A 23 4.30 -6.08 1.46
N GLU A 24 3.76 -5.89 0.25
CA GLU A 24 4.25 -6.52 -0.97
C GLU A 24 5.31 -5.65 -1.67
N THR A 25 5.19 -4.32 -1.59
CA THR A 25 6.20 -3.37 -2.13
C THR A 25 7.16 -2.82 -1.09
N CYS A 26 6.83 -2.98 0.20
CA CYS A 26 7.47 -2.30 1.32
C CYS A 26 7.38 -0.75 1.25
N PHE A 27 6.52 -0.20 0.40
CA PHE A 27 6.28 1.24 0.35
C PHE A 27 5.51 1.66 1.61
N CYS A 28 6.08 2.60 2.36
CA CYS A 28 5.50 3.13 3.58
C CYS A 28 5.34 4.64 3.46
N LEU A 29 4.17 5.14 3.83
CA LEU A 29 3.86 6.57 3.86
C LEU A 29 3.23 6.97 5.18
N GLU A 30 3.53 8.18 5.61
CA GLU A 30 2.78 8.86 6.66
C GLU A 30 1.48 9.42 6.08
N CYS A 31 0.40 9.34 6.84
CA CYS A 31 -0.92 9.79 6.44
C CYS A 31 -1.42 10.92 7.33
N ASP A 32 -2.03 11.92 6.73
CA ASP A 32 -2.90 12.84 7.44
C ASP A 32 -4.25 12.20 7.80
N ALA A 33 -5.15 12.96 8.40
CA ALA A 33 -6.45 12.44 8.85
C ALA A 33 -7.34 11.97 7.69
N VAL A 34 -7.32 12.68 6.56
CA VAL A 34 -8.15 12.36 5.39
C VAL A 34 -7.64 11.08 4.74
N SER A 35 -6.34 11.01 4.47
CA SER A 35 -5.66 9.85 3.88
C SER A 35 -5.88 8.60 4.71
N TRP A 36 -5.71 8.71 6.03
CA TRP A 36 -5.93 7.61 6.96
C TRP A 36 -7.35 7.04 6.89
N ALA A 37 -8.34 7.93 6.82
CA ALA A 37 -9.75 7.55 6.73
C ALA A 37 -10.10 6.95 5.36
N VAL A 38 -9.52 7.46 4.27
CA VAL A 38 -9.71 6.91 2.93
C VAL A 38 -9.14 5.49 2.83
N PHE A 39 -7.97 5.24 3.40
CA PHE A 39 -7.33 3.91 3.42
C PHE A 39 -8.10 2.84 4.21
N GLU A 40 -9.12 3.21 5.01
CA GLU A 40 -10.05 2.24 5.61
C GLU A 40 -10.90 1.52 4.55
N TYR A 41 -11.25 2.24 3.49
CA TYR A 41 -12.26 1.80 2.53
C TYR A 41 -11.68 1.52 1.14
N TYR A 42 -10.64 2.25 0.76
CA TYR A 42 -10.01 2.13 -0.54
C TYR A 42 -8.97 0.99 -0.53
N PRO A 43 -8.91 0.09 -1.53
CA PRO A 43 -9.52 0.19 -2.86
C PRO A 43 -10.82 -0.62 -3.00
N ASP A 44 -11.33 -1.18 -1.90
CA ASP A 44 -12.51 -2.05 -1.91
C ASP A 44 -13.79 -1.28 -2.26
N LYS A 45 -13.79 0.04 -2.08
CA LYS A 45 -14.91 0.96 -2.36
C LYS A 45 -14.51 2.04 -3.36
N SER A 46 -15.44 2.40 -4.25
CA SER A 46 -15.27 3.52 -5.18
C SER A 46 -15.35 4.88 -4.45
N PHE A 47 -14.91 5.96 -5.12
CA PHE A 47 -15.04 7.32 -4.59
C PHE A 47 -16.48 7.67 -4.18
N GLU A 48 -17.45 7.30 -5.02
CA GLU A 48 -18.88 7.54 -4.85
C GLU A 48 -19.44 6.79 -3.63
N GLU A 49 -18.85 5.65 -3.29
CA GLU A 49 -19.17 4.90 -2.08
C GLU A 49 -18.47 5.47 -0.84
N ILE A 50 -17.23 5.94 -0.96
CA ILE A 50 -16.44 6.50 0.15
C ILE A 50 -16.95 7.88 0.56
N ARG A 51 -17.31 8.72 -0.42
CA ARG A 51 -17.77 10.10 -0.20
C ARG A 51 -18.91 10.21 0.82
N PRO A 52 -20.01 9.44 0.75
CA PRO A 52 -21.05 9.50 1.78
C PRO A 52 -20.63 8.92 3.14
N LEU A 53 -19.66 8.00 3.18
CA LEU A 53 -19.14 7.44 4.45
C LEU A 53 -18.30 8.46 5.22
N LEU A 54 -17.55 9.30 4.50
CA LEU A 54 -16.63 10.29 5.07
C LEU A 54 -17.17 11.73 5.04
N GLY A 55 -18.28 11.99 4.35
CA GLY A 55 -18.77 13.35 4.07
C GLY A 55 -19.19 14.16 5.31
N GLY A 56 -19.38 13.53 6.46
CA GLY A 56 -19.60 14.22 7.75
C GLY A 56 -18.31 14.63 8.47
N GLN A 57 -17.16 14.15 8.01
CA GLN A 57 -15.85 14.34 8.66
C GLN A 57 -14.92 15.19 7.81
N PHE A 58 -14.98 15.07 6.48
CA PHE A 58 -14.09 15.76 5.55
C PHE A 58 -14.87 16.37 4.38
N PRO A 59 -14.42 17.51 3.82
CA PRO A 59 -14.96 18.06 2.59
C PRO A 59 -14.82 17.06 1.43
N PRO A 60 -15.82 16.95 0.53
CA PRO A 60 -15.76 16.03 -0.62
C PRO A 60 -14.52 16.21 -1.50
N ARG A 61 -14.05 17.45 -1.64
CA ARG A 61 -12.87 17.78 -2.43
C ARG A 61 -11.58 17.20 -1.85
N GLU A 62 -11.42 17.21 -0.53
CA GLU A 62 -10.22 16.64 0.12
C GLU A 62 -10.18 15.11 -0.08
N ILE A 63 -11.34 14.45 -0.02
CA ILE A 63 -11.45 13.00 -0.29
C ILE A 63 -11.06 12.70 -1.74
N GLU A 64 -11.51 13.53 -2.69
CA GLU A 64 -11.19 13.40 -4.12
C GLU A 64 -9.70 13.61 -4.41
N GLU A 65 -9.09 14.62 -3.78
CA GLU A 65 -7.66 14.91 -3.88
C GLU A 65 -6.83 13.72 -3.38
N VAL A 66 -7.14 13.20 -2.19
CA VAL A 66 -6.46 12.02 -1.62
C VAL A 66 -6.60 10.79 -2.51
N ILE A 67 -7.79 10.50 -3.04
CA ILE A 67 -7.97 9.34 -3.93
C ILE A 67 -7.14 9.50 -5.21
N SER A 68 -7.05 10.72 -5.75
CA SER A 68 -6.23 11.00 -6.92
C SER A 68 -4.73 10.76 -6.65
N GLU A 69 -4.23 11.15 -5.47
CA GLU A 69 -2.85 10.88 -5.06
C GLU A 69 -2.59 9.38 -4.88
N ILE A 70 -3.54 8.65 -4.28
CA ILE A 70 -3.46 7.20 -4.12
C ILE A 70 -3.42 6.50 -5.49
N GLU A 71 -4.24 6.93 -6.45
CA GLU A 71 -4.23 6.38 -7.81
C GLU A 71 -2.90 6.65 -8.52
N TRP A 72 -2.29 7.82 -8.30
CA TRP A 72 -0.96 8.11 -8.80
C TRP A 72 0.09 7.14 -8.22
N LEU A 73 0.06 6.88 -6.91
CA LEU A 73 0.94 5.89 -6.26
C LEU A 73 0.72 4.46 -6.80
N ARG A 74 -0.53 4.09 -7.08
CA ARG A 74 -0.88 2.79 -7.69
C ARG A 74 -0.36 2.67 -9.10
N ALA A 75 -0.55 3.70 -9.92
CA ALA A 75 -0.03 3.73 -11.29
C ALA A 75 1.50 3.64 -11.33
N GLY A 76 2.17 4.23 -10.33
CA GLY A 76 3.62 4.11 -10.14
C GLY A 76 4.09 2.76 -9.61
N GLY A 77 3.19 1.88 -9.19
CA GLY A 77 3.51 0.56 -8.62
C GLY A 77 3.96 0.59 -7.16
N SER A 78 3.82 1.74 -6.47
CA SER A 78 4.16 1.88 -5.05
C SER A 78 3.14 1.17 -4.15
N LEU A 79 1.86 1.22 -4.50
CA LEU A 79 0.78 0.57 -3.76
C LEU A 79 0.01 -0.42 -4.64
N TRP A 80 -0.41 -1.55 -4.08
CA TRP A 80 -1.15 -2.62 -4.74
C TRP A 80 -0.53 -3.07 -6.07
N PRO A 81 0.73 -3.54 -6.07
CA PRO A 81 1.40 -4.00 -7.28
C PRO A 81 0.60 -5.12 -7.94
N LYS A 82 0.38 -5.00 -9.25
CA LYS A 82 -0.15 -6.10 -10.05
C LYS A 82 0.94 -7.13 -10.29
N ILE A 83 1.22 -7.96 -9.29
CA ILE A 83 2.14 -9.09 -9.45
C ILE A 83 1.43 -10.13 -10.32
N THR A 84 1.87 -10.27 -11.57
CA THR A 84 1.43 -11.37 -12.43
C THR A 84 2.27 -12.62 -12.17
N PRO A 85 1.75 -13.83 -12.46
CA PRO A 85 2.52 -15.07 -12.35
C PRO A 85 3.85 -15.03 -13.13
N GLU A 86 3.86 -14.37 -14.30
CA GLU A 86 5.05 -14.24 -15.15
C GLU A 86 6.11 -13.33 -14.52
N LEU A 87 5.69 -12.21 -13.91
CA LEU A 87 6.58 -11.33 -13.14
C LEU A 87 7.15 -12.03 -11.92
N LEU A 88 6.33 -12.84 -11.26
CA LEU A 88 6.75 -13.64 -10.12
C LEU A 88 7.79 -14.69 -10.56
N ALA A 89 7.53 -15.44 -11.63
CA ALA A 89 8.45 -16.45 -12.17
C ALA A 89 9.81 -15.82 -12.53
N LYS A 90 9.80 -14.70 -13.24
CA LYS A 90 11.03 -13.96 -13.60
C LYS A 90 11.84 -13.51 -12.37
N ARG A 91 11.18 -13.13 -11.27
CA ARG A 91 11.85 -12.75 -10.01
C ARG A 91 12.61 -13.92 -9.39
N TYR A 92 12.09 -15.15 -9.51
CA TYR A 92 12.71 -16.36 -8.96
C TYR A 92 13.68 -17.06 -9.93
N GLU A 93 13.56 -16.83 -11.24
CA GLU A 93 14.53 -17.28 -12.25
C GLU A 93 15.82 -16.47 -12.24
N SER A 94 15.79 -15.27 -11.66
CA SER A 94 16.97 -14.45 -11.45
C SER A 94 17.88 -15.14 -10.43
N THR A 95 19.00 -15.70 -10.88
CA THR A 95 20.04 -16.21 -9.98
C THR A 95 20.42 -15.09 -9.01
N PRO A 96 20.43 -15.31 -7.68
CA PRO A 96 20.90 -14.29 -6.75
C PRO A 96 22.30 -13.88 -7.19
N THR A 97 22.48 -12.59 -7.54
CA THR A 97 23.81 -12.02 -7.71
C THR A 97 24.53 -12.30 -6.39
N GLU A 98 25.51 -13.21 -6.46
CA GLU A 98 26.23 -13.86 -5.38
C GLU A 98 25.85 -13.41 -3.97
N LEU A 99 25.21 -14.30 -3.21
CA LEU A 99 25.08 -14.15 -1.76
C LEU A 99 26.50 -14.03 -1.19
N SER A 100 26.97 -12.80 -0.99
CA SER A 100 28.21 -12.53 -0.27
C SER A 100 28.10 -13.16 1.11
N GLU A 101 29.14 -13.89 1.54
CA GLU A 101 29.19 -14.48 2.88
C GLU A 101 28.89 -13.39 3.93
N ILE A 102 27.82 -13.61 4.70
CA ILE A 102 27.54 -12.76 5.87
C ILE A 102 28.58 -13.11 6.92
N VAL A 103 29.62 -12.27 7.03
CA VAL A 103 30.60 -12.38 8.12
C VAL A 103 29.97 -11.80 9.39
N VAL A 104 29.52 -12.68 10.28
CA VAL A 104 29.04 -12.30 11.60
C VAL A 104 30.25 -12.16 12.53
N PHE A 105 30.54 -10.94 12.98
CA PHE A 105 31.55 -10.70 14.01
C PHE A 105 30.94 -10.96 15.39
N PRO A 106 31.50 -11.88 16.20
CA PRO A 106 31.11 -11.99 17.60
C PRO A 106 31.63 -10.77 18.38
N TYR A 107 30.74 -10.17 19.19
CA TYR A 107 31.10 -9.16 20.20
C TYR A 107 31.81 -9.81 21.39
#